data_AF-A0A7Y2F1I2-F1
#
_entry.id   AF-A0A7Y2F1I2-F1
#
_cell.length_a   1.000
_cell.length_b   1.000
_cell.length_c   1.000
_cell.angle_alpha   90.00
_cell.angle_beta   90.00
_cell.angle_gamma   90.00
#
_symmetry.space_group_name_H-M   'P 1'
#
loop_
_entity.id
_entity.type
_entity.pdbx_description
1 polymer ?
#
loop_
_entity_poly.entity_id
_entity_poly.type
_entity_poly.pdbx_seq_one_letter_code
_entity_poly.pdbx_strand_id
1 'polypeptide(L)'
;MKNKFGDFIIQIITVMIGVFLGFAVSNWSESEKEEAQTQTLLTNIATEIRDNQQRITKRIDYPRMLRDTTRHYLREENLTDYKPSFFRGLNTISFLNSAFETGVQTGLINDLSIDKLQTLNTTYRQQRSYDEFANIILSGMFSLDFEPSEKATRRILLFLSISMTDIVIKEEQLLESYEKALSLLEE
;
A
#
# COMPACT_ATOMS: atom_id res chain seq x y z
N MET A 1 41.70 49.29 -36.75
CA MET A 1 40.90 49.04 -35.51
C MET A 1 39.66 48.16 -35.73
N LYS A 2 39.18 47.93 -36.98
CA LYS A 2 37.94 47.16 -37.23
C LYS A 2 37.99 45.65 -36.94
N ASN A 3 39.17 45.02 -36.80
CA ASN A 3 39.26 43.57 -36.59
C ASN A 3 39.19 43.14 -35.11
N LYS A 4 39.55 44.01 -34.17
CA LYS A 4 39.58 43.65 -32.73
C LYS A 4 38.19 43.40 -32.15
N PHE A 5 37.15 44.03 -32.69
CA PHE A 5 35.77 43.84 -32.22
C PHE A 5 35.18 42.50 -32.68
N GLY A 6 35.53 42.06 -33.90
CA GLY A 6 35.12 40.74 -34.41
C GLY A 6 35.76 39.60 -33.63
N ASP A 7 37.06 39.70 -33.34
CA ASP A 7 37.78 38.73 -32.52
C ASP A 7 37.17 38.61 -31.11
N PHE A 8 36.76 39.74 -30.52
CA PHE A 8 36.11 39.77 -29.21
C PHE A 8 34.73 39.08 -29.22
N ILE A 9 33.93 39.30 -30.26
CA ILE A 9 32.62 38.61 -30.42
C ILE A 9 32.81 37.10 -30.59
N ILE A 10 33.79 36.67 -31.40
CA ILE A 10 34.08 35.23 -31.59
C ILE A 10 34.49 34.59 -30.26
N GLN A 11 35.31 35.27 -29.45
CA GLN A 11 35.68 34.79 -28.12
C GLN A 11 34.47 34.64 -27.19
N ILE A 12 33.59 35.64 -27.14
CA ILE A 12 32.37 35.57 -26.32
C ILE A 12 31.47 34.41 -26.78
N ILE A 13 31.22 34.27 -28.08
CA ILE A 13 30.39 33.20 -28.62
C ILE A 13 31.00 31.82 -28.31
N THR A 14 32.32 31.67 -28.44
CA THR A 14 33.01 30.41 -28.14
C THR A 14 32.87 30.03 -26.66
N VAL A 15 33.06 30.99 -25.75
CA VAL A 15 32.87 30.76 -24.30
C VAL A 15 31.41 30.44 -24.00
N MET A 16 30.45 31.15 -24.60
CA MET A 16 29.02 30.87 -24.45
C MET A 16 28.65 29.47 -24.93
N ILE A 17 29.16 29.03 -26.08
CA ILE A 17 28.95 27.68 -26.61
C ILE A 17 29.53 26.64 -25.64
N GLY A 18 30.75 26.85 -25.13
CA GLY A 18 31.36 25.94 -24.16
C GLY A 18 30.54 25.79 -22.88
N VAL A 19 30.09 26.91 -22.30
CA VAL A 19 29.24 26.92 -21.11
C VAL A 19 27.88 26.27 -21.40
N PHE A 20 27.25 26.61 -22.53
CA PHE A 20 25.97 26.03 -22.94
C PHE A 20 26.07 24.52 -23.12
N LEU A 21 27.11 24.03 -23.80
CA LEU A 21 27.33 22.58 -23.98
C LEU A 21 27.58 21.90 -22.63
N GLY A 22 28.33 22.52 -21.72
CA GLY A 22 28.52 22.02 -20.36
C GLY A 22 27.20 21.85 -19.61
N PHE A 23 26.32 22.86 -19.65
CA PHE A 23 24.98 22.77 -19.06
C PHE A 23 24.10 21.74 -19.76
N ALA A 24 24.14 21.65 -21.09
CA ALA A 24 23.35 20.69 -21.85
C ALA A 24 23.72 19.24 -21.49
N VAL A 25 25.02 18.92 -21.42
CA VAL A 25 25.50 17.60 -21.01
C VAL A 25 25.16 17.31 -19.56
N SER A 26 25.29 18.28 -18.66
CA SER A 26 24.95 18.12 -17.25
C SER A 26 23.45 17.83 -17.08
N ASN A 27 22.58 18.60 -17.73
CA ASN A 27 21.13 18.42 -17.63
C ASN A 27 20.69 17.07 -18.23
N TRP A 28 21.31 16.65 -19.34
CA TRP A 28 21.01 15.35 -19.94
C TRP A 28 21.39 14.19 -19.00
N SER A 29 22.57 14.24 -18.38
CA SER A 29 22.99 13.23 -17.40
C SER A 29 22.15 13.22 -16.13
N GLU A 30 21.68 14.38 -15.66
CA GLU A 30 20.80 14.48 -14.50
C GLU A 30 19.43 13.85 -14.82
N SER A 31 18.87 14.16 -15.99
CA SER A 31 17.59 13.62 -16.44
C SER A 31 17.62 12.10 -16.61
N GLU A 32 18.69 11.52 -17.18
CA GLU A 32 18.81 10.06 -17.29
C GLU A 32 18.89 9.39 -15.91
N LYS A 33 19.57 10.03 -14.95
CA LYS A 33 19.70 9.51 -13.59
C LYS A 33 18.36 9.56 -12.86
N GLU A 34 17.60 10.65 -13.00
CA GLU A 34 16.27 10.82 -12.43
C GLU A 34 15.30 9.77 -12.99
N GLU A 35 15.30 9.55 -14.31
CA GLU A 35 14.49 8.51 -14.95
C GLU A 35 14.83 7.11 -14.44
N ALA A 36 16.13 6.79 -14.29
CA ALA A 36 16.57 5.50 -13.75
C ALA A 36 16.14 5.29 -12.27
N GLN A 37 16.16 6.36 -11.47
CA GLN A 37 15.71 6.33 -10.08
C GLN A 37 14.19 6.13 -10.00
N THR A 38 13.43 6.83 -10.83
CA THR A 38 11.97 6.68 -10.93
C THR A 38 11.59 5.27 -11.37
N GLN A 39 12.29 4.70 -12.36
CA GLN A 39 12.04 3.31 -12.79
C GLN A 39 12.35 2.28 -11.69
N THR A 40 13.43 2.51 -10.92
CA THR A 40 13.78 1.69 -9.77
C THR A 40 12.70 1.77 -8.68
N LEU A 41 12.20 2.99 -8.40
CA LEU A 41 11.10 3.20 -7.46
C LEU A 41 9.84 2.44 -7.91
N LEU A 42 9.44 2.56 -9.17
CA LEU A 42 8.26 1.87 -9.71
C LEU A 42 8.39 0.35 -9.58
N THR A 43 9.58 -0.19 -9.85
CA THR A 43 9.86 -1.63 -9.69
C THR A 43 9.72 -2.08 -8.23
N ASN A 44 10.22 -1.26 -7.31
CA ASN A 44 10.11 -1.54 -5.87
C ASN A 44 8.66 -1.45 -5.38
N ILE A 45 7.89 -0.44 -5.82
CA ILE A 45 6.47 -0.31 -5.51
C ILE A 45 5.69 -1.51 -6.06
N ALA A 46 5.92 -1.91 -7.30
CA ALA A 46 5.26 -3.07 -7.89
C ALA A 46 5.58 -4.36 -7.11
N THR A 47 6.84 -4.53 -6.69
CA THR A 47 7.24 -5.68 -5.85
C THR A 47 6.52 -5.66 -4.50
N GLU A 48 6.48 -4.51 -3.85
CA GLU A 48 5.78 -4.31 -2.58
C GLU A 48 4.28 -4.65 -2.68
N ILE A 49 3.62 -4.18 -3.75
CA ILE A 49 2.21 -4.47 -4.01
C ILE A 49 1.99 -5.98 -4.22
N ARG A 50 2.84 -6.66 -4.99
CA ARG A 50 2.73 -8.11 -5.20
C ARG A 50 2.93 -8.89 -3.90
N ASP A 51 3.88 -8.50 -3.07
CA ASP A 51 4.12 -9.12 -1.77
C ASP A 51 2.91 -8.95 -0.84
N ASN A 52 2.32 -7.76 -0.82
CA ASN A 52 1.09 -7.49 -0.05
C ASN A 52 -0.11 -8.28 -0.57
N GLN A 53 -0.30 -8.32 -1.89
CA GLN A 53 -1.33 -9.14 -2.53
C GLN A 53 -1.18 -10.62 -2.12
N GLN A 54 0.05 -11.15 -2.17
CA GLN A 54 0.33 -12.53 -1.78
C GLN A 54 0.03 -12.80 -0.29
N ARG A 55 0.27 -11.83 0.59
CA ARG A 55 -0.07 -11.95 2.03
C ARG A 55 -1.57 -12.09 2.25
N ILE A 56 -2.40 -11.36 1.49
CA ILE A 56 -3.87 -11.49 1.54
C ILE A 56 -4.29 -12.86 1.02
N THR A 57 -3.88 -13.21 -0.20
CA THR A 57 -4.31 -14.45 -0.86
C THR A 57 -3.98 -15.70 -0.03
N LYS A 58 -2.86 -15.71 0.69
CA LYS A 58 -2.47 -16.83 1.56
C LYS A 58 -3.30 -16.96 2.85
N ARG A 59 -4.04 -15.93 3.26
CA ARG A 59 -4.65 -15.85 4.60
C ARG A 59 -6.15 -15.58 4.62
N ILE A 60 -6.72 -15.04 3.53
CA ILE A 60 -8.12 -14.61 3.43
C ILE A 60 -9.16 -15.69 3.79
N ASP A 61 -8.81 -16.97 3.62
CA ASP A 61 -9.70 -18.09 3.97
C ASP A 61 -9.96 -18.21 5.47
N TYR A 62 -9.01 -17.79 6.31
CA TYR A 62 -9.20 -17.86 7.76
C TYR A 62 -10.26 -16.86 8.27
N PRO A 63 -10.20 -15.55 7.95
CA PRO A 63 -11.29 -14.62 8.26
C PRO A 63 -12.65 -15.07 7.69
N ARG A 64 -12.69 -15.61 6.47
CA ARG A 64 -13.91 -16.19 5.88
C ARG A 64 -14.47 -17.33 6.71
N MET A 65 -13.63 -18.31 7.06
CA MET A 65 -14.00 -19.43 7.92
C MET A 65 -14.49 -18.94 9.28
N LEU A 66 -13.79 -17.98 9.89
CA LEU A 66 -14.14 -17.46 11.20
C LEU A 66 -15.49 -16.73 11.18
N ARG A 67 -15.75 -15.91 10.15
CA ARG A 67 -17.04 -15.28 9.88
C ARG A 67 -18.16 -16.32 9.77
N ASP A 68 -17.98 -17.32 8.91
CA ASP A 68 -19.05 -18.30 8.62
C ASP A 68 -19.32 -19.21 9.82
N THR A 69 -18.27 -19.62 10.51
CA THR A 69 -18.35 -20.44 11.72
C THR A 69 -19.07 -19.69 12.84
N THR A 70 -18.69 -18.43 13.10
CA THR A 70 -19.34 -17.62 14.14
C THR A 70 -20.82 -17.36 13.85
N ARG A 71 -21.20 -17.12 12.59
CA ARG A 71 -22.60 -16.99 12.16
C ARG A 71 -23.40 -18.28 12.35
N HIS A 72 -22.78 -19.42 12.10
CA HIS A 72 -23.40 -20.72 12.36
C HIS A 72 -23.74 -20.86 13.85
N TYR A 73 -22.77 -20.65 14.74
CA TYR A 73 -22.98 -20.78 16.19
C TYR A 73 -23.93 -19.74 16.78
N LEU A 74 -24.03 -18.53 16.19
CA LEU A 74 -25.01 -17.54 16.64
C LEU A 74 -26.47 -17.99 16.47
N ARG A 75 -26.73 -18.97 15.59
CA ARG A 75 -28.06 -19.53 15.35
C ARG A 75 -28.42 -20.67 16.31
N GLU A 76 -27.45 -21.18 17.07
CA GLU A 76 -27.66 -22.26 18.02
C GLU A 76 -28.36 -21.74 19.30
N GLU A 77 -29.27 -22.53 19.85
CA GLU A 77 -30.05 -22.17 21.04
C GLU A 77 -29.24 -22.29 22.34
N ASN A 78 -28.29 -23.23 22.41
CA ASN A 78 -27.49 -23.48 23.61
C ASN A 78 -25.98 -23.37 23.34
N LEU A 79 -25.27 -22.50 24.06
CA LEU A 79 -23.82 -22.29 23.94
C LEU A 79 -23.06 -22.59 25.26
N THR A 80 -23.70 -23.25 26.22
CA THR A 80 -23.25 -23.39 27.61
C THR A 80 -21.96 -24.18 27.82
N ASP A 81 -21.55 -25.04 26.88
CA ASP A 81 -20.29 -25.83 26.94
C ASP A 81 -19.30 -25.48 25.82
N TYR A 82 -19.43 -24.30 25.24
CA TYR A 82 -18.70 -23.94 24.04
C TYR A 82 -17.25 -23.53 24.30
N LYS A 83 -16.31 -24.36 23.86
CA LYS A 83 -14.88 -24.03 23.74
C LYS A 83 -14.48 -23.97 22.27
N PRO A 84 -14.45 -22.80 21.63
CA PRO A 84 -14.17 -22.69 20.21
C PRO A 84 -12.71 -23.06 19.91
N SER A 85 -12.49 -24.30 19.44
CA SER A 85 -11.17 -24.77 18.99
C SER A 85 -10.74 -24.18 17.64
N PHE A 86 -11.67 -23.58 16.88
CA PHE A 86 -11.39 -22.97 15.59
C PHE A 86 -10.77 -21.57 15.70
N PHE A 87 -10.94 -20.88 16.84
CA PHE A 87 -10.45 -19.51 17.02
C PHE A 87 -8.96 -19.52 17.33
N ARG A 88 -8.16 -18.98 16.41
CA ARG A 88 -6.69 -18.88 16.49
C ARG A 88 -6.23 -17.41 16.53
N GLY A 89 -7.08 -16.53 17.07
CA GLY A 89 -6.88 -15.08 17.05
C GLY A 89 -7.50 -14.41 15.82
N LEU A 90 -7.33 -13.09 15.71
CA LEU A 90 -7.88 -12.30 14.60
C LEU A 90 -7.08 -12.46 13.30
N ASN A 91 -5.78 -12.78 13.41
CA ASN A 91 -4.87 -13.02 12.28
C ASN A 91 -4.89 -11.90 11.22
N THR A 92 -4.87 -10.65 11.67
CA THR A 92 -4.80 -9.48 10.78
C THR A 92 -3.45 -9.43 10.05
N ILE A 93 -3.45 -8.82 8.86
CA ILE A 93 -2.25 -8.69 8.03
C ILE A 93 -1.56 -7.36 8.37
N SER A 94 -0.23 -7.36 8.33
CA SER A 94 0.56 -6.13 8.30
C SER A 94 1.19 -6.00 6.91
N PHE A 95 0.91 -4.87 6.28
CA PHE A 95 1.34 -4.58 4.92
C PHE A 95 2.63 -3.79 4.88
N LEU A 96 3.38 -3.98 3.79
CA LEU A 96 4.54 -3.17 3.45
C LEU A 96 4.11 -1.88 2.76
N ASN A 97 4.81 -0.79 3.02
CA ASN A 97 4.58 0.52 2.40
C ASN A 97 5.86 1.35 2.22
N SER A 98 7.03 0.74 2.44
CA SER A 98 8.31 1.43 2.49
C SER A 98 8.75 1.96 1.14
N ALA A 99 8.48 1.25 0.04
CA ALA A 99 8.82 1.71 -1.30
C ALA A 99 8.02 2.96 -1.66
N PHE A 100 6.70 2.94 -1.41
CA PHE A 100 5.83 4.08 -1.65
C PHE A 100 6.19 5.28 -0.76
N GLU A 101 6.41 5.06 0.53
CA GLU A 101 6.82 6.13 1.46
C GLU A 101 8.17 6.74 1.07
N THR A 102 9.12 5.93 0.62
CA THR A 102 10.41 6.42 0.11
C THR A 102 10.20 7.32 -1.09
N GLY A 103 9.38 6.91 -2.07
CA GLY A 103 9.07 7.73 -3.24
C GLY A 103 8.40 9.07 -2.90
N VAL A 104 7.53 9.09 -1.89
CA VAL A 104 6.93 10.33 -1.38
C VAL A 104 7.98 11.22 -0.71
N GLN A 105 8.85 10.65 0.13
CA GLN A 105 9.87 11.40 0.86
C GLN A 105 10.96 11.98 -0.04
N THR A 106 11.39 11.24 -1.06
CA THR A 106 12.41 11.68 -2.02
C THR A 106 11.85 12.60 -3.10
N GLY A 107 10.52 12.68 -3.24
CA GLY A 107 9.85 13.47 -4.27
C GLY A 107 9.80 12.81 -5.65
N LEU A 108 10.41 11.62 -5.82
CA LEU A 108 10.39 10.85 -7.07
C LEU A 108 8.96 10.46 -7.50
N ILE A 109 8.01 10.44 -6.57
CA ILE A 109 6.59 10.20 -6.88
C ILE A 109 5.98 11.31 -7.77
N ASN A 110 6.58 12.51 -7.80
CA ASN A 110 6.06 13.67 -8.54
C ASN A 110 6.29 13.56 -10.05
N ASP A 111 7.23 12.71 -10.48
CA ASP A 111 7.52 12.47 -11.90
C ASP A 111 6.54 11.49 -12.54
N LEU A 112 5.69 10.86 -11.72
CA LEU A 112 4.68 9.93 -12.20
C LEU A 112 3.52 10.68 -12.86
N SER A 113 2.94 10.05 -13.88
CA SER A 113 1.66 10.51 -14.43
C SER A 113 0.59 10.63 -13.34
N ILE A 114 -0.33 11.57 -13.51
CA ILE A 114 -1.44 11.82 -12.57
C ILE A 114 -2.23 10.53 -12.29
N ASP A 115 -2.47 9.70 -13.30
CA ASP A 115 -3.24 8.46 -13.16
C ASP A 115 -2.51 7.41 -12.30
N LYS A 116 -1.20 7.23 -12.50
CA LYS A 116 -0.36 6.37 -11.66
C LYS A 116 -0.36 6.89 -10.22
N LEU A 117 -0.13 8.19 -10.03
CA LEU A 117 -0.11 8.82 -8.71
C LEU A 117 -1.45 8.69 -7.95
N GLN A 118 -2.58 8.94 -8.61
CA GLN A 118 -3.90 8.82 -8.00
C GLN A 118 -4.24 7.37 -7.64
N THR A 119 -3.86 6.42 -8.49
CA THR A 119 -4.09 4.99 -8.23
C THR A 119 -3.25 4.50 -7.04
N LEU A 120 -1.97 4.87 -6.98
CA LEU A 120 -1.11 4.54 -5.84
C LEU A 120 -1.66 5.15 -4.55
N ASN A 121 -1.95 6.46 -4.55
CA ASN A 121 -2.51 7.14 -3.37
C ASN A 121 -3.80 6.49 -2.88
N THR A 122 -4.69 6.09 -3.79
CA THR A 122 -5.94 5.41 -3.44
C THR A 122 -5.67 4.03 -2.81
N THR A 123 -4.77 3.26 -3.42
CA THR A 123 -4.39 1.91 -2.97
C THR A 123 -3.78 1.95 -1.57
N TYR A 124 -2.77 2.80 -1.34
CA TYR A 124 -2.12 2.93 -0.03
C TYR A 124 -3.03 3.57 1.03
N ARG A 125 -3.99 4.41 0.63
CA ARG A 125 -5.04 4.90 1.54
C ARG A 125 -5.97 3.78 2.00
N GLN A 126 -6.38 2.88 1.11
CA GLN A 126 -7.18 1.71 1.49
C GLN A 126 -6.39 0.79 2.42
N GLN A 127 -5.09 0.60 2.15
CA GLN A 127 -4.21 -0.21 2.99
C GLN A 127 -4.14 0.36 4.40
N ARG A 128 -3.91 1.66 4.54
CA ARG A 128 -3.92 2.35 5.83
C ARG A 128 -5.28 2.23 6.54
N SER A 129 -6.37 2.37 5.81
CA SER A 129 -7.72 2.18 6.38
C SER A 129 -7.96 0.75 6.88
N TYR A 130 -7.37 -0.27 6.23
CA TYR A 130 -7.37 -1.63 6.76
C TYR A 130 -6.57 -1.71 8.06
N ASP A 131 -5.33 -1.18 8.09
CA ASP A 131 -4.48 -1.25 9.27
C ASP A 131 -5.12 -0.56 10.49
N GLU A 132 -5.72 0.61 10.27
CA GLU A 132 -6.51 1.33 11.28
C GLU A 132 -7.69 0.48 11.79
N PHE A 133 -8.42 -0.16 10.88
CA PHE A 133 -9.54 -1.03 11.23
C PHE A 133 -9.09 -2.28 11.99
N ALA A 134 -8.01 -2.92 11.57
CA ALA A 134 -7.40 -4.06 12.24
C ALA A 134 -7.03 -3.72 13.70
N ASN A 135 -6.44 -2.54 13.93
CA ASN A 135 -6.11 -2.06 15.27
C ASN A 135 -7.36 -1.79 16.13
N ILE A 136 -8.44 -1.26 15.54
CA ILE A 136 -9.73 -1.07 16.22
C ILE A 136 -10.31 -2.42 16.64
N ILE A 137 -10.30 -3.43 15.75
CA ILE A 137 -10.79 -4.77 16.09
C ILE A 137 -9.94 -5.41 17.19
N LEU A 138 -8.60 -5.31 17.11
CA LEU A 138 -7.71 -5.82 18.15
C LEU A 138 -8.03 -5.18 19.52
N SER A 139 -8.19 -3.87 19.55
CA SER A 139 -8.56 -3.13 20.77
C SER A 139 -9.95 -3.54 21.28
N GLY A 140 -10.91 -3.70 20.37
CA GLY A 140 -12.25 -4.18 20.69
C GLY A 140 -12.23 -5.58 21.29
N MET A 141 -11.43 -6.49 20.74
CA MET A 141 -11.26 -7.85 21.25
C MET A 141 -10.69 -7.86 22.68
N PHE A 142 -9.70 -7.02 22.99
CA PHE A 142 -9.16 -6.91 24.35
C PHE A 142 -10.15 -6.33 25.36
N SER A 143 -11.14 -5.57 24.89
CA SER A 143 -12.21 -5.03 25.74
C SER A 143 -13.34 -6.03 26.03
N LEU A 144 -13.35 -7.18 25.36
CA LEU A 144 -14.36 -8.20 25.59
C LEU A 144 -14.08 -8.96 26.87
N ASP A 145 -15.16 -9.27 27.57
CA ASP A 145 -15.15 -10.15 28.73
C ASP A 145 -15.23 -11.62 28.24
N PHE A 146 -14.30 -12.44 28.71
CA PHE A 146 -14.16 -13.86 28.38
C PHE A 146 -14.66 -14.77 29.51
N GLU A 147 -15.39 -14.22 30.48
CA GLU A 147 -16.10 -15.03 31.47
C GLU A 147 -16.96 -16.11 30.80
N PRO A 148 -16.94 -17.36 31.30
CA PRO A 148 -17.67 -18.49 30.72
C PRO A 148 -19.17 -18.35 31.00
N SER A 149 -19.82 -17.46 30.25
CA SER A 149 -21.27 -17.25 30.25
C SER A 149 -21.80 -17.23 28.83
N GLU A 150 -23.01 -17.73 28.62
CA GLU A 150 -23.65 -17.73 27.30
C GLU A 150 -23.71 -16.31 26.70
N LYS A 151 -24.00 -15.30 27.52
CA LYS A 151 -24.06 -13.90 27.10
C LYS A 151 -22.70 -13.39 26.60
N ALA A 152 -21.62 -13.71 27.31
CA ALA A 152 -20.26 -13.35 26.87
C ALA A 152 -19.90 -14.05 25.57
N THR A 153 -20.17 -15.36 25.46
CA THR A 153 -19.95 -16.14 24.24
C THR A 153 -20.72 -15.56 23.05
N ARG A 154 -22.01 -15.24 23.19
CA ARG A 154 -22.81 -14.62 22.11
C ARG A 154 -22.23 -13.27 21.69
N ARG A 155 -21.75 -12.46 22.64
CA ARG A 155 -21.12 -11.17 22.34
C ARG A 155 -19.82 -11.34 21.54
N ILE A 156 -18.97 -12.29 21.92
CA ILE A 156 -17.74 -12.61 21.20
C ILE A 156 -18.04 -13.10 19.78
N LEU A 157 -19.00 -14.01 19.63
CA LEU A 157 -19.42 -14.52 18.32
C LEU A 157 -19.98 -13.42 17.43
N LEU A 158 -20.81 -12.52 17.97
CA LEU A 158 -21.35 -11.37 17.24
C LEU A 158 -20.24 -10.43 16.79
N PHE A 159 -19.32 -10.10 17.70
CA PHE A 159 -18.15 -9.28 17.39
C PHE A 159 -17.35 -9.88 16.25
N LEU A 160 -16.96 -11.15 16.35
CA LEU A 160 -16.19 -11.85 15.33
C LEU A 160 -16.95 -11.93 13.99
N SER A 161 -18.25 -12.22 14.00
CA SER A 161 -19.05 -12.29 12.78
C SER A 161 -19.04 -10.95 12.03
N ILE A 162 -19.23 -9.84 12.73
CA ILE A 162 -19.26 -8.50 12.13
C ILE A 162 -17.84 -8.13 11.66
N SER A 163 -16.87 -8.16 12.56
CA SER A 163 -15.50 -7.73 12.28
C SER A 163 -14.85 -8.56 11.16
N MET A 164 -15.06 -9.88 11.12
CA MET A 164 -14.50 -10.71 10.05
C MET A 164 -15.22 -10.50 8.71
N THR A 165 -16.48 -10.08 8.71
CA THR A 165 -17.15 -9.67 7.47
C THR A 165 -16.44 -8.47 6.85
N ASP A 166 -16.18 -7.45 7.65
CA ASP A 166 -15.53 -6.23 7.18
C ASP A 166 -14.05 -6.44 6.80
N ILE A 167 -13.33 -7.30 7.54
CA ILE A 167 -11.96 -7.73 7.18
C ILE A 167 -11.96 -8.33 5.77
N VAL A 168 -12.84 -9.30 5.50
CA VAL A 168 -12.90 -9.97 4.19
C VAL A 168 -13.23 -8.98 3.08
N ILE A 169 -14.22 -8.10 3.30
CA ILE A 169 -14.59 -7.08 2.30
C ILE A 169 -13.40 -6.16 1.99
N LYS A 170 -12.70 -5.68 3.03
CA LYS A 170 -11.53 -4.80 2.84
C LYS A 170 -10.37 -5.52 2.15
N GLU A 171 -10.14 -6.79 2.47
CA GLU A 171 -9.12 -7.62 1.81
C GLU A 171 -9.44 -7.84 0.32
N GLU A 172 -10.70 -8.10 -0.02
CA GLU A 172 -11.14 -8.25 -1.42
C GLU A 172 -11.00 -6.93 -2.20
N GLN A 173 -11.41 -5.81 -1.59
CA GLN A 173 -11.23 -4.47 -2.19
C GLN A 173 -9.76 -4.10 -2.38
N LEU A 174 -8.88 -4.51 -1.46
CA LEU A 174 -7.44 -4.32 -1.58
C LEU A 174 -6.85 -5.15 -2.71
N LEU A 175 -7.28 -6.41 -2.87
CA LEU A 175 -6.85 -7.25 -3.98
C LEU A 175 -7.19 -6.61 -5.34
N GLU A 176 -8.41 -6.10 -5.50
CA GLU A 176 -8.84 -5.38 -6.71
C GLU A 176 -7.99 -4.11 -6.95
N SER A 177 -7.72 -3.36 -5.89
CA SER A 177 -6.95 -2.12 -5.97
C SER A 177 -5.48 -2.39 -6.30
N TYR A 178 -4.90 -3.46 -5.76
CA TYR A 178 -3.56 -3.93 -6.11
C TYR A 178 -3.47 -4.39 -7.57
N GLU A 179 -4.45 -5.12 -8.07
CA GLU A 179 -4.49 -5.55 -9.48
C GLU A 179 -4.51 -4.34 -10.42
N LYS A 180 -5.38 -3.36 -10.13
CA LYS A 180 -5.44 -2.09 -10.88
C LYS A 180 -4.14 -1.29 -10.80
N ALA A 181 -3.49 -1.25 -9.63
CA ALA A 181 -2.22 -0.56 -9.47
C ALA A 181 -1.12 -1.25 -10.29
N LEU A 182 -1.01 -2.57 -10.24
CA LEU A 182 -0.01 -3.33 -10.99
C LEU A 182 -0.19 -3.17 -12.50
N SER A 183 -1.42 -3.22 -13.02
CA SER A 183 -1.66 -3.06 -14.46
C SER A 183 -1.16 -1.71 -14.98
N LEU A 184 -1.29 -0.64 -14.19
CA LEU A 184 -0.81 0.70 -14.58
C LEU A 184 0.70 0.87 -14.39
N LEU A 185 1.32 0.13 -13.47
CA LEU A 185 2.76 0.21 -13.25
C LEU A 185 3.56 -0.59 -14.29
N GLU A 186 2.96 -1.62 -14.87
CA GLU A 186 3.57 -2.51 -15.86
C GLU A 186 3.36 -2.05 -17.32
N GLU A 187 2.50 -1.04 -17.54
CA GLU A 187 2.43 -0.23 -18.78
C GLU A 187 3.59 0.78 -18.88
#